data_AF-L7LI14-F1
#
_entry.id   AF-L7LI14-F1
#
_cell.length_a   1.000
_cell.length_b   1.000
_cell.length_c   1.000
_cell.angle_alpha   90.00
_cell.angle_beta   90.00
_cell.angle_gamma   90.00
#
_symmetry.space_group_name_H-M   'P 1'
#
loop_
_entity.id
_entity.type
_entity.pdbx_description
1 polymer ?
#
loop_
_entity_poly.entity_id
_entity_poly.type
_entity_poly.pdbx_seq_one_letter_code
_entity_poly.pdbx_strand_id
1 'polypeptide(L)'
;MSDCPRGEASLTVTSLSSGPVDDGAFAWPWPGNPHVEEVISDRQRTIDRSAILEAITLALDRRTEVLAAIASSTVVDDARTAVAGLLGTDEVGTDAVLAMQLRKFTRFEREKIRDEAENLRALLDNANDATNG
;
A
#
# COMPACT_ATOMS: atom_id res chain seq x y z
N MET A 1 10.81 24.18 -75.26
CA MET A 1 10.02 25.35 -74.84
C MET A 1 8.65 24.84 -74.44
N SER A 2 8.23 25.22 -73.22
CA SER A 2 6.92 24.97 -72.57
C SER A 2 6.65 23.52 -72.14
N ASP A 3 6.21 23.20 -70.93
CA ASP A 3 5.91 23.96 -69.71
C ASP A 3 5.76 22.93 -68.58
N CYS A 4 6.14 23.25 -67.34
CA CYS A 4 5.95 22.36 -66.17
C CYS A 4 5.40 23.22 -65.03
N PRO A 5 4.15 23.02 -64.57
CA PRO A 5 3.59 23.86 -63.52
C PRO A 5 4.15 23.43 -62.15
N ARG A 6 4.89 24.35 -61.53
CA ARG A 6 5.25 24.32 -60.09
C ARG A 6 3.99 24.56 -59.26
N GLY A 7 3.67 23.63 -58.36
CA GLY A 7 2.76 23.87 -57.25
C GLY A 7 3.57 24.11 -55.99
N GLU A 8 3.76 25.37 -55.61
CA GLU A 8 4.33 25.77 -54.32
C GLU A 8 3.25 25.66 -53.24
N ALA A 9 3.37 24.70 -52.32
CA ALA A 9 2.61 24.70 -51.08
C ALA A 9 3.46 25.34 -49.97
N SER A 10 3.27 26.63 -49.77
CA SER A 10 3.82 27.38 -48.64
C SER A 10 3.14 26.92 -47.35
N LEU A 11 3.87 26.26 -46.46
CA LEU A 11 3.42 25.99 -45.09
C LEU A 11 4.01 27.06 -44.18
N THR A 12 3.19 28.03 -43.77
CA THR A 12 3.55 28.98 -42.73
C THR A 12 3.35 28.33 -41.36
N VAL A 13 4.42 28.20 -40.58
CA VAL A 13 4.34 27.93 -39.14
C VAL A 13 3.66 29.14 -38.49
N THR A 14 2.40 28.98 -38.09
CA THR A 14 1.72 29.96 -37.26
C THR A 14 2.23 29.82 -35.83
N SER A 15 2.69 30.94 -35.29
CA SER A 15 3.15 31.15 -33.91
C SER A 15 2.33 30.37 -32.87
N LEU A 16 3.01 29.51 -32.10
CA LEU A 16 2.47 28.88 -30.90
C LEU A 16 2.51 29.92 -29.77
N SER A 17 1.31 30.35 -29.34
CA SER A 17 1.11 31.13 -28.13
C SER A 17 1.48 30.28 -26.91
N SER A 18 2.39 30.79 -26.08
CA SER A 18 2.74 30.20 -24.79
C SER A 18 1.63 30.52 -23.77
N GLY A 19 0.61 29.66 -23.70
CA GLY A 19 -0.29 29.62 -22.55
C GLY A 19 0.38 28.95 -21.34
N PRO A 20 -0.16 29.11 -20.12
CA PRO A 20 0.33 28.40 -18.94
C PRO A 20 0.21 26.89 -19.19
N VAL A 21 1.29 26.16 -18.90
CA VAL A 21 1.34 24.70 -19.03
C VAL A 21 0.53 24.12 -17.87
N ASP A 22 -0.56 23.41 -18.19
CA ASP A 22 -1.31 22.61 -17.21
C ASP A 22 -0.48 21.37 -16.83
N ASP A 23 -0.08 21.28 -15.56
CA ASP A 23 0.79 20.23 -15.00
C ASP A 23 0.18 18.81 -15.07
N GLY A 24 -1.12 18.69 -15.40
CA GLY A 24 -1.86 17.43 -15.46
C GLY A 24 -2.02 16.79 -16.84
N ALA A 25 -1.53 17.40 -17.93
CA ALA A 25 -1.93 17.02 -19.29
C ALA A 25 -0.91 16.18 -20.09
N PHE A 26 0.14 15.64 -19.47
CA PHE A 26 1.09 14.76 -20.17
C PHE A 26 1.00 13.28 -19.73
N ALA A 27 -0.21 12.75 -19.64
CA ALA A 27 -0.46 11.31 -19.50
C ALA A 27 -0.58 10.66 -20.90
N TRP A 28 0.57 10.39 -21.56
CA TRP A 28 0.61 9.72 -22.86
C TRP A 28 0.73 8.19 -22.72
N PRO A 29 0.13 7.38 -23.62
CA PRO A 29 0.19 5.93 -23.55
C PRO A 29 1.31 5.39 -24.44
N TRP A 30 2.53 5.25 -23.91
CA TRP A 30 3.61 4.47 -24.54
C TRP A 30 4.04 3.32 -23.62
N PRO A 31 4.64 2.25 -24.15
CA PRO A 31 5.14 1.15 -23.34
C PRO A 31 6.37 1.60 -22.54
N GLY A 32 6.31 1.49 -21.20
CA GLY A 32 7.44 1.80 -20.30
C GLY A 32 7.33 3.09 -19.49
N ASN A 33 6.14 3.67 -19.30
CA ASN A 33 5.96 4.78 -18.36
C ASN A 33 6.06 4.29 -16.89
N PRO A 34 7.07 4.70 -16.10
CA PRO A 34 7.30 4.12 -14.76
C PRO A 34 6.30 4.58 -13.68
N HIS A 35 5.54 5.65 -13.91
CA HIS A 35 4.71 6.27 -12.87
C HIS A 35 3.31 5.67 -12.72
N VAL A 36 2.88 4.75 -13.60
CA VAL A 36 1.57 4.07 -13.45
C VAL A 36 1.63 2.85 -12.52
N GLU A 37 2.82 2.28 -12.29
CA GLU A 37 3.00 1.07 -11.48
C GLU A 37 3.29 1.42 -10.00
N GLU A 38 3.95 2.55 -9.75
CA GLU A 38 4.36 3.02 -8.41
C GLU A 38 3.16 3.45 -7.53
N VAL A 39 2.16 4.13 -8.09
CA VAL A 39 1.00 4.65 -7.34
C VAL A 39 0.06 3.53 -6.85
N ILE A 40 -0.13 2.48 -7.66
CA ILE A 40 -0.92 1.31 -7.26
C ILE A 40 -0.18 0.50 -6.18
N SER A 41 1.15 0.42 -6.29
CA SER A 41 2.03 -0.24 -5.31
C SER A 41 1.92 0.39 -3.91
N ASP A 42 1.87 1.72 -3.80
CA ASP A 42 1.88 2.42 -2.50
C ASP A 42 0.60 2.22 -1.67
N ARG A 43 -0.57 2.23 -2.32
CA ARG A 43 -1.84 1.95 -1.64
C ARG A 43 -1.88 0.51 -1.12
N GLN A 44 -1.51 -0.45 -1.96
CA GLN A 44 -1.51 -1.86 -1.56
C GLN A 44 -0.54 -2.12 -0.40
N ARG A 45 0.66 -1.52 -0.46
CA ARG A 45 1.64 -1.59 0.63
C ARG A 45 1.09 -1.06 1.96
N THR A 46 0.26 -0.03 1.90
CA THR A 46 -0.37 0.59 3.08
C THR A 46 -1.44 -0.33 3.67
N ILE A 47 -2.25 -0.97 2.82
CA ILE A 47 -3.24 -1.99 3.23
C ILE A 47 -2.55 -3.17 3.89
N ASP A 48 -1.51 -3.73 3.25
CA ASP A 48 -0.77 -4.88 3.77
C ASP A 48 -0.12 -4.56 5.13
N ARG A 49 0.49 -3.38 5.25
CA ARG A 49 1.08 -2.91 6.52
C ARG A 49 0.02 -2.69 7.60
N SER A 50 -1.15 -2.14 7.23
CA SER A 50 -2.27 -1.99 8.15
C SER A 50 -2.65 -3.37 8.70
N ALA A 51 -2.96 -4.33 7.82
CA ALA A 51 -3.38 -5.69 8.19
C ALA A 51 -2.42 -6.38 9.17
N ILE A 52 -1.11 -6.28 8.92
CA ILE A 52 -0.09 -6.81 9.83
C ILE A 52 -0.15 -6.14 11.22
N LEU A 53 -0.28 -4.82 11.27
CA LEU A 53 -0.38 -4.08 12.53
C LEU A 53 -1.68 -4.39 13.27
N GLU A 54 -2.78 -4.69 12.58
CA GLU A 54 -4.02 -5.15 13.20
C GLU A 54 -3.84 -6.51 13.86
N ALA A 55 -3.20 -7.46 13.15
CA ALA A 55 -2.89 -8.78 13.68
C ALA A 55 -2.03 -8.70 14.95
N ILE A 56 -0.98 -7.87 14.92
CA ILE A 56 -0.11 -7.63 16.08
C ILE A 56 -0.89 -6.99 17.23
N THR A 57 -1.74 -5.99 16.95
CA THR A 57 -2.53 -5.31 17.99
C THR A 57 -3.47 -6.30 18.68
N LEU A 58 -4.17 -7.13 17.90
CA LEU A 58 -5.06 -8.17 18.44
C LEU A 58 -4.29 -9.20 19.28
N ALA A 59 -3.11 -9.62 18.83
CA ALA A 59 -2.25 -10.52 19.59
C ALA A 59 -1.81 -9.91 20.94
N LEU A 60 -1.47 -8.62 20.97
CA LEU A 60 -1.07 -7.91 22.18
C LEU A 60 -2.22 -7.74 23.18
N ASP A 61 -3.45 -7.58 22.70
CA ASP A 61 -4.64 -7.53 23.55
C ASP A 61 -4.97 -8.92 24.15
N ARG A 62 -4.67 -10.00 23.42
CA ARG A 62 -4.85 -11.40 23.86
C ARG A 62 -3.54 -12.10 24.25
N ARG A 63 -2.58 -11.34 24.79
CA ARG A 63 -1.20 -11.79 25.03
C ARG A 63 -1.07 -13.13 25.76
N THR A 64 -1.89 -13.36 26.79
CA THR A 64 -1.76 -14.56 27.63
C THR A 64 -2.23 -15.78 26.86
N GLU A 65 -3.28 -15.64 26.05
CA GLU A 65 -3.79 -16.71 25.20
C GLU A 65 -2.81 -17.04 24.08
N VAL A 66 -2.22 -16.02 23.44
CA VAL A 66 -1.20 -16.21 22.38
C VAL A 66 0.03 -16.93 22.95
N LEU A 67 0.57 -16.47 24.08
CA LEU A 67 1.73 -17.11 24.70
C LEU A 67 1.42 -18.54 25.16
N ALA A 68 0.20 -18.79 25.66
CA ALA A 68 -0.24 -20.13 26.03
C ALA A 68 -0.34 -21.04 24.80
N ALA A 69 -0.91 -20.57 23.70
CA ALA A 69 -1.03 -21.33 22.45
C ALA A 69 0.35 -21.71 21.87
N ILE A 70 1.30 -20.77 21.89
CA ILE A 70 2.68 -21.02 21.46
C ILE A 70 3.35 -22.04 22.40
N ALA A 71 3.21 -21.88 23.72
CA ALA A 71 3.83 -22.77 24.69
C ALA A 71 3.24 -24.20 24.68
N SER A 72 1.97 -24.36 24.29
CA SER A 72 1.34 -25.69 24.14
C SER A 72 1.70 -26.40 22.83
N SER A 73 2.28 -25.70 21.87
CA SER A 73 2.58 -26.22 20.55
C SER A 73 3.89 -27.01 20.54
N THR A 74 3.93 -28.12 19.80
CA THR A 74 5.13 -28.98 19.76
C THR A 74 6.15 -28.48 18.74
N VAL A 75 5.66 -27.98 17.60
CA VAL A 75 6.48 -27.39 16.52
C VAL A 75 5.94 -26.04 16.08
N VAL A 76 6.73 -25.31 15.29
CA VAL A 76 6.38 -23.95 14.82
C VAL A 76 5.09 -23.95 13.97
N ASP A 77 4.87 -24.98 13.15
CA ASP A 77 3.68 -25.07 12.30
C ASP A 77 2.39 -25.28 13.12
N ASP A 78 2.47 -26.02 14.24
CA ASP A 78 1.37 -26.15 15.20
C ASP A 78 1.04 -24.78 15.82
N ALA A 79 2.07 -24.03 16.22
CA ALA A 79 1.92 -22.71 16.79
C ALA A 79 1.31 -21.73 15.77
N ARG A 80 1.74 -21.78 14.50
CA ARG A 80 1.16 -21.00 13.40
C ARG A 80 -0.33 -21.28 13.27
N THR A 81 -0.71 -22.55 13.21
CA THR A 81 -2.12 -22.96 13.07
C THR A 81 -2.96 -22.52 14.29
N ALA A 82 -2.43 -22.72 15.50
CA ALA A 82 -3.11 -22.35 16.74
C ALA A 82 -3.29 -20.82 16.87
N VAL A 83 -2.25 -20.04 16.57
CA VAL A 83 -2.30 -18.57 16.62
C VAL A 83 -3.19 -18.00 15.53
N ALA A 84 -3.13 -18.53 14.30
CA ALA A 84 -4.01 -18.12 13.21
C ALA A 84 -5.49 -18.36 13.57
N GLY A 85 -5.82 -19.55 14.09
CA GLY A 85 -7.18 -19.87 14.53
C GLY A 85 -7.63 -19.04 15.75
N LEU A 86 -6.72 -18.75 16.67
CA LEU A 86 -7.01 -17.91 17.84
C LEU A 86 -7.37 -16.48 17.41
N LEU A 87 -6.58 -15.89 16.51
CA LEU A 87 -6.66 -14.47 16.15
C LEU A 87 -7.55 -14.22 14.91
N GLY A 88 -7.87 -15.24 14.12
CA GLY A 88 -8.60 -15.07 12.86
C GLY A 88 -7.81 -14.31 11.80
N THR A 89 -6.48 -14.40 11.84
CA THR A 89 -5.55 -13.67 10.96
C THR A 89 -5.09 -14.54 9.80
N ASP A 90 -4.65 -13.89 8.72
CA ASP A 90 -4.03 -14.56 7.59
C ASP A 90 -2.61 -15.06 7.92
N GLU A 91 -1.98 -15.75 6.97
CA GLU A 91 -0.64 -16.30 7.15
C GLU A 91 0.40 -15.20 7.43
N VAL A 92 0.34 -14.09 6.70
CA VAL A 92 1.29 -12.97 6.84
C VAL A 92 1.19 -12.32 8.22
N GLY A 93 -0.04 -12.03 8.68
CA GLY A 93 -0.28 -11.49 10.02
C GLY A 93 0.13 -12.46 11.13
N THR A 94 -0.16 -13.75 10.95
CA THR A 94 0.23 -14.80 11.91
C THR A 94 1.75 -14.89 12.03
N ASP A 95 2.46 -14.89 10.90
CA ASP A 95 3.92 -14.94 10.88
C ASP A 95 4.55 -13.69 11.50
N ALA A 96 3.95 -12.51 11.29
CA ALA A 96 4.37 -11.30 11.95
C ALA A 96 4.21 -11.36 13.48
N VAL A 97 3.13 -11.98 13.98
CA VAL A 97 2.92 -12.20 15.42
C VAL A 97 3.97 -13.15 15.99
N LEU A 98 4.27 -14.26 15.30
CA LEU A 98 5.28 -15.22 15.75
C LEU A 98 6.71 -14.66 15.70
N ALA A 99 7.00 -13.78 14.74
CA ALA A 99 8.30 -13.11 14.62
C ALA A 99 8.50 -11.95 15.63
N MET A 100 7.43 -11.57 16.34
CA MET A 100 7.48 -10.45 17.29
C MET A 100 8.33 -10.77 18.53
N GLN A 101 9.00 -9.75 19.05
CA GLN A 101 9.82 -9.86 20.26
C GLN A 101 9.03 -9.53 21.53
N LEU A 102 9.32 -10.22 22.64
CA LEU A 102 8.67 -10.02 23.94
C LEU A 102 8.69 -8.56 24.45
N ARG A 103 9.69 -7.76 24.05
CA ARG A 103 9.75 -6.32 24.39
C ARG A 103 8.51 -5.52 23.93
N LYS A 104 7.84 -5.97 22.87
CA LYS A 104 6.63 -5.33 22.33
C LYS A 104 5.39 -5.50 23.22
N PHE A 105 5.45 -6.39 24.20
CA PHE A 105 4.38 -6.62 25.18
C PHE A 105 4.35 -5.59 26.32
N THR A 106 5.36 -4.72 26.40
CA THR A 106 5.35 -3.61 27.35
C THR A 106 4.20 -2.66 27.02
N ARG A 107 3.64 -2.00 28.05
CA ARG A 107 2.50 -1.10 27.89
C ARG A 107 2.78 -0.02 26.83
N PHE A 108 3.97 0.59 26.91
CA PHE A 108 4.39 1.68 26.03
C PHE A 108 4.52 1.24 24.57
N GLU A 109 5.19 0.11 24.30
CA GLU A 109 5.34 -0.38 22.92
C GLU A 109 4.00 -0.76 22.29
N ARG A 110 3.07 -1.33 23.08
CA ARG A 110 1.72 -1.63 22.60
C ARG A 110 0.94 -0.35 22.27
N GLU A 111 1.00 0.67 23.12
CA GLU A 111 0.34 1.96 22.86
C GLU A 111 0.86 2.54 21.54
N LYS A 112 2.18 2.56 21.33
CA LYS A 112 2.77 3.01 20.06
C LYS A 112 2.30 2.22 18.84
N ILE A 113 2.23 0.88 18.94
CA ILE A 113 1.76 0.02 17.84
C ILE A 113 0.29 0.29 17.53
N ARG A 114 -0.54 0.46 18.56
CA ARG A 114 -1.96 0.78 18.40
C ARG A 114 -2.14 2.13 17.71
N ASP A 115 -1.43 3.16 18.15
CA ASP A 115 -1.48 4.49 17.55
C ASP A 115 -1.05 4.44 16.06
N GLU A 116 -0.02 3.65 15.71
CA GLU A 116 0.40 3.46 14.32
C GLU A 116 -0.69 2.76 13.49
N ALA A 117 -1.34 1.74 14.04
CA ALA A 117 -2.44 1.02 13.37
C ALA A 117 -3.64 1.94 13.13
N GLU A 118 -4.03 2.73 14.13
CA GLU A 118 -5.13 3.69 14.03
C GLU A 118 -4.84 4.79 13.00
N ASN A 119 -3.61 5.31 12.97
CA ASN A 119 -3.19 6.29 11.98
C ASN A 119 -3.26 5.74 10.54
N LEU A 120 -2.79 4.50 10.31
CA LEU A 120 -2.83 3.91 8.97
C LEU A 120 -4.26 3.60 8.51
N ARG A 121 -5.13 3.13 9.41
CA ARG A 121 -6.56 2.96 9.12
C ARG A 121 -7.22 4.28 8.73
N ALA A 122 -6.97 5.35 9.49
CA ALA A 122 -7.51 6.67 9.17
C ALA A 122 -7.03 7.18 7.80
N LEU A 123 -5.77 6.93 7.43
CA LEU A 123 -5.26 7.29 6.10
C LEU A 123 -5.97 6.51 4.98
N LEU A 124 -6.22 5.21 5.17
CA LEU A 124 -6.92 4.38 4.20
C LEU A 124 -8.39 4.77 4.06
N ASP A 125 -9.08 5.08 5.16
CA ASP A 125 -10.48 5.51 5.16
C ASP A 125 -10.65 6.83 4.41
N ASN A 126 -9.80 7.83 4.71
CA ASN A 126 -9.80 9.11 3.99
C ASN A 126 -9.55 8.93 2.48
N ALA A 127 -8.66 8.00 2.10
CA ALA A 127 -8.41 7.71 0.69
C ALA A 127 -9.60 7.00 0.02
N ASN A 128 -10.32 6.13 0.74
CA ASN A 128 -11.52 5.47 0.25
C ASN A 128 -12.66 6.48 -0.01
N ASP A 129 -12.88 7.41 0.94
CA ASP A 129 -13.92 8.43 0.82
C ASP A 129 -13.68 9.36 -0.38
N ALA A 130 -12.43 9.75 -0.64
CA ALA A 130 -12.06 10.55 -1.80
C ALA A 130 -12.24 9.83 -3.15
N THR A 131 -12.32 8.49 -3.16
CA THR A 131 -12.54 7.72 -4.40
C THR A 131 -14.03 7.44 -4.67
N ASN A 132 -14.91 7.59 -3.66
CA ASN A 132 -16.34 7.24 -3.72
C ASN A 132 -17.29 8.45 -3.79
N GLY A 133 -16.77 9.68 -3.79
CA GLY A 133 -17.52 10.93 -3.95
C GLY A 133 -17.25 11.60 -5.28
#